data_AF-A0A958DCN3-F1
#
_entry.id   AF-A0A958DCN3-F1
#
_cell.length_a   1.000
_cell.length_b   1.000
_cell.length_c   1.000
_cell.angle_alpha   90.00
_cell.angle_beta   90.00
_cell.angle_gamma   90.00
#
_symmetry.space_group_name_H-M   'P 1'
#
loop_
_entity.id
_entity.type
_entity.pdbx_description
1 polymer ?
#
loop_
_entity_poly.entity_id
_entity_poly.type
_entity_poly.pdbx_seq_one_letter_code
_entity_poly.pdbx_strand_id
1 'polypeptide(L)'
;MPFRWEHLLSGEGLFTGTSLALALYFARQAATRVTLTRRAITRRIPLGATRTVALRQLMSVSTSGRAGNALILLYHPDRGDGMLDLDDVRSLVLPALDEQDALQSYLEAQVPA
;
A
#
# COMPACT_ATOMS: atom_id res chain seq x y z
N MET A 1 29.90 -33.55 2.45
CA MET A 1 28.55 -33.70 1.86
C MET A 1 28.39 -32.62 0.79
N PRO A 2 28.51 -32.92 -0.51
CA PRO A 2 28.37 -31.92 -1.55
C PRO A 2 26.88 -31.59 -1.72
N PHE A 3 26.50 -30.34 -1.42
CA PHE A 3 25.19 -29.80 -1.76
C PHE A 3 25.05 -29.81 -3.29
N ARG A 4 24.22 -30.72 -3.81
CA ARG A 4 23.92 -30.85 -5.25
C ARG A 4 23.02 -29.70 -5.68
N TRP A 5 23.60 -28.70 -6.35
CA TRP A 5 22.93 -27.54 -6.94
C TRP A 5 22.04 -27.89 -8.16
N GLU A 6 21.98 -29.16 -8.56
CA GLU A 6 21.28 -29.65 -9.75
C GLU A 6 19.74 -29.51 -9.64
N HIS A 7 19.19 -29.54 -8.42
CA HIS A 7 17.74 -29.43 -8.20
C HIS A 7 17.21 -27.99 -8.34
N LEU A 8 18.07 -26.98 -8.30
CA LEU A 8 17.67 -25.57 -8.45
C LEU A 8 17.42 -25.17 -9.91
N LEU A 9 17.96 -25.92 -10.88
CA LEU A 9 17.79 -25.67 -12.33
C LEU A 9 16.76 -26.61 -12.98
N SER A 10 16.29 -27.65 -12.28
CA SER A 10 15.14 -28.46 -12.71
C SER A 10 13.84 -27.66 -12.58
N GLY A 11 12.89 -27.87 -13.50
CA GLY A 11 11.61 -27.14 -13.55
C GLY A 11 10.82 -27.15 -12.22
N GLU A 12 10.98 -28.20 -11.41
CA GLU A 12 10.39 -28.28 -10.07
C GLU A 12 10.97 -27.25 -9.08
N GLY A 13 12.28 -27.00 -9.11
CA GLY A 13 12.93 -26.00 -8.26
C GLY A 13 12.51 -24.57 -8.60
N LEU A 14 12.32 -24.29 -9.90
CA LEU A 14 11.77 -23.01 -10.37
C LEU A 14 10.31 -22.84 -9.94
N PHE A 15 9.51 -23.89 -10.02
CA PHE A 15 8.12 -23.86 -9.56
C PHE A 15 8.03 -23.60 -8.06
N THR A 16 8.73 -24.38 -7.24
CA THR A 16 8.75 -24.19 -5.78
C THR A 16 9.30 -22.81 -5.40
N GLY A 17 10.37 -22.35 -6.05
CA GLY A 17 10.93 -21.02 -5.81
C GLY A 17 9.94 -19.90 -6.14
N THR A 18 9.25 -20.01 -7.28
CA THR A 18 8.25 -19.02 -7.72
C THR A 18 7.02 -19.01 -6.82
N SER A 19 6.48 -20.19 -6.47
CA SER A 19 5.36 -20.32 -5.54
C SER A 19 5.70 -19.77 -4.15
N LEU A 20 6.90 -20.05 -3.65
CA LEU A 20 7.37 -19.51 -2.37
C LEU A 20 7.53 -17.99 -2.44
N ALA A 21 8.08 -17.45 -3.52
CA ALA A 21 8.20 -16.01 -3.72
C ALA A 21 6.82 -15.33 -3.78
N LEU A 22 5.85 -15.92 -4.50
CA LEU A 22 4.47 -15.43 -4.51
C LEU A 22 3.83 -15.52 -3.11
N ALA A 23 3.97 -16.63 -2.41
CA ALA A 23 3.41 -16.82 -1.08
C ALA A 23 3.97 -15.78 -0.09
N LEU A 24 5.28 -15.54 -0.12
CA LEU A 24 5.91 -14.49 0.69
C LEU A 24 5.44 -13.09 0.30
N TYR A 25 5.25 -12.82 -0.99
CA TYR A 25 4.70 -11.57 -1.48
C TYR A 25 3.28 -11.33 -0.96
N PHE A 26 2.39 -12.32 -1.09
CA PHE A 26 1.01 -12.22 -0.59
C PHE A 26 0.95 -12.16 0.95
N ALA A 27 1.80 -12.90 1.66
CA ALA A 27 1.89 -12.81 3.12
C ALA A 27 2.33 -11.41 3.57
N ARG A 28 3.30 -10.80 2.86
CA ARG A 28 3.74 -9.42 3.11
C ARG A 28 2.63 -8.41 2.82
N GLN A 29 1.87 -8.61 1.75
CA GLN A 29 0.69 -7.78 1.42
C GLN A 29 -0.38 -7.90 2.51
N ALA A 30 -0.75 -9.12 2.92
CA ALA A 30 -1.75 -9.38 3.95
C ALA A 30 -1.36 -8.83 5.33
N ALA A 31 -0.07 -8.78 5.65
CA ALA A 31 0.42 -8.20 6.89
C ALA A 31 0.56 -6.66 6.83
N THR A 32 0.25 -6.02 5.70
CA THR A 32 0.18 -4.55 5.60
C THR A 32 -1.03 -4.06 6.36
N ARG A 33 -0.79 -3.22 7.37
CA ARG A 33 -1.85 -2.65 8.20
C ARG A 33 -2.06 -1.20 7.83
N VAL A 34 -3.32 -0.82 7.60
CA VAL A 34 -3.73 0.57 7.46
C VAL A 34 -4.42 0.96 8.75
N THR A 35 -3.95 2.03 9.38
CA THR A 35 -4.56 2.59 10.58
C THR A 35 -5.09 3.97 10.25
N LEU A 36 -6.41 4.13 10.31
CA LEU A 36 -7.07 5.41 10.20
C LEU A 36 -7.17 6.05 11.59
N THR A 37 -6.65 7.26 11.73
CA THR A 37 -6.84 8.13 12.89
C THR A 37 -7.70 9.32 12.47
N ARG A 38 -8.40 9.98 13.41
CA ARG A 38 -9.28 11.14 13.14
C ARG A 38 -8.68 12.27 12.29
N ARG A 39 -7.35 12.35 12.20
CA ARG A 39 -6.61 13.42 11.49
C ARG A 39 -5.59 12.91 10.47
N ALA A 40 -5.35 11.59 10.41
CA ALA A 40 -4.29 11.03 9.57
C ALA A 40 -4.51 9.56 9.23
N ILE A 41 -4.07 9.16 8.04
CA ILE A 41 -4.02 7.78 7.57
C ILE A 41 -2.57 7.31 7.68
N THR A 42 -2.34 6.22 8.41
CA THR A 42 -1.02 5.59 8.51
C THR A 42 -1.03 4.24 7.82
N ARG A 43 -0.23 4.07 6.77
CA ARG A 43 0.02 2.76 6.15
C ARG A 43 1.32 2.19 6.70
N ARG A 44 1.25 1.04 7.36
CA ARG A 44 2.42 0.30 7.87
C ARG A 44 2.60 -0.97 7.06
N ILE A 45 3.71 -1.03 6.31
CA ILE A 45 4.11 -2.23 5.58
C ILE A 45 5.07 -3.03 6.49
N PRO A 46 4.86 -4.33 6.68
CA PRO A 46 5.81 -5.19 7.39
C PRO A 46 7.14 -5.21 6.61
N LEU A 47 8.24 -4.86 7.28
CA LEU A 47 9.57 -4.68 6.67
C LEU A 47 9.58 -3.66 5.51
N GLY A 48 8.82 -2.57 5.63
CA GLY A 48 8.77 -1.50 4.64
C GLY A 48 8.60 -0.12 5.28
N ALA A 49 8.53 0.91 4.44
CA ALA A 49 8.32 2.27 4.90
C ALA A 49 6.91 2.44 5.49
N THR A 50 6.84 2.87 6.75
CA THR A 50 5.61 3.42 7.34
C THR A 50 5.35 4.78 6.70
N ARG A 51 4.14 4.99 6.16
CA ARG A 51 3.77 6.26 5.54
C ARG A 51 2.53 6.81 6.22
N THR A 52 2.68 7.98 6.83
CA THR A 52 1.59 8.70 7.47
C THR A 52 1.24 9.91 6.61
N VAL A 53 -0.02 10.05 6.27
CA VAL A 53 -0.56 11.17 5.48
C VAL A 53 -1.68 11.80 6.29
N ALA A 54 -1.58 13.10 6.61
CA ALA A 54 -2.65 13.79 7.31
C ALA A 54 -3.84 14.04 6.37
N LEU A 55 -5.06 14.01 6.90
CA LEU A 55 -6.30 14.14 6.09
C LEU A 55 -6.39 15.50 5.40
N ARG A 56 -5.83 16.55 6.02
CA ARG A 56 -5.69 17.89 5.40
C ARG A 56 -4.82 17.91 4.13
N GLN A 57 -4.01 16.88 3.91
CA GLN A 57 -3.14 16.76 2.73
C GLN A 57 -3.86 16.06 1.59
N LEU A 58 -5.02 15.46 1.86
CA LEU A 58 -5.75 14.64 0.92
C LEU A 58 -6.43 15.52 -0.13
N MET A 59 -6.15 15.24 -1.39
CA MET A 59 -6.70 15.98 -2.53
C MET A 59 -7.84 15.21 -3.19
N SER A 60 -7.69 13.89 -3.33
CA SER A 60 -8.70 13.06 -3.96
C SER A 60 -8.51 11.60 -3.57
N VAL A 61 -9.61 10.86 -3.58
CA VAL A 61 -9.64 9.42 -3.37
C VAL A 61 -10.22 8.78 -4.61
N SER A 62 -9.54 7.78 -5.15
CA SER A 62 -9.99 7.03 -6.31
C SER A 62 -9.76 5.55 -6.11
N THR A 63 -10.70 4.74 -6.57
CA THR A 63 -10.56 3.28 -6.57
C THR A 63 -10.03 2.85 -7.93
N SER A 64 -8.93 2.10 -7.92
CA SER A 64 -8.35 1.54 -9.14
C SER A 64 -8.40 0.02 -9.07
N GLY A 65 -9.00 -0.60 -10.09
CA GLY A 65 -9.16 -2.05 -10.12
C GLY A 65 -9.34 -2.61 -11.52
N ARG A 66 -8.27 -3.23 -12.06
CA ARG A 66 -8.41 -4.33 -13.04
C ARG A 66 -8.13 -5.71 -12.43
N ALA A 67 -7.49 -5.78 -11.25
CA ALA A 67 -7.06 -7.05 -10.65
C ALA A 67 -7.11 -7.09 -9.10
N GLY A 68 -7.73 -6.11 -8.47
CA GLY A 68 -7.84 -6.03 -7.01
C GLY A 68 -8.30 -4.63 -6.60
N ASN A 69 -9.20 -4.55 -5.63
CA ASN A 69 -9.74 -3.30 -5.13
C ASN A 69 -8.63 -2.56 -4.37
N ALA A 70 -7.88 -1.69 -5.03
CA ALA A 70 -6.85 -0.88 -4.38
C ALA A 70 -7.34 0.57 -4.29
N LEU A 71 -7.28 1.15 -3.09
CA LEU A 71 -7.66 2.57 -2.90
C LEU A 71 -6.44 3.44 -3.16
N ILE A 72 -6.54 4.36 -4.11
CA ILE A 72 -5.49 5.32 -4.43
C ILE A 72 -5.86 6.67 -3.82
N LEU A 73 -5.00 7.15 -2.93
CA LEU A 73 -5.12 8.45 -2.29
C LEU A 73 -4.13 9.40 -2.93
N LEU A 74 -4.61 10.52 -3.49
CA LEU A 74 -3.75 11.61 -3.94
C LEU A 74 -3.60 12.63 -2.81
N TYR A 75 -2.37 13.02 -2.51
CA TYR A 75 -2.08 13.95 -1.43
C TYR A 75 -0.88 14.86 -1.76
N HIS A 76 -0.90 16.05 -1.17
CA HIS A 76 0.23 16.98 -1.20
C HIS A 76 1.22 16.65 -0.09
N PRO A 77 2.50 16.36 -0.41
CA PRO A 77 3.49 16.10 0.61
C PRO A 77 3.73 17.35 1.47
N ASP A 78 4.21 17.14 2.69
CA ASP A 78 4.66 18.24 3.53
C ASP A 78 6.02 18.72 3.01
N ARG A 79 6.18 20.04 2.89
CA ARG A 79 7.41 20.66 2.39
C ARG A 79 8.56 20.64 3.41
N GLY A 80 8.29 20.22 4.65
CA GLY A 80 9.24 20.17 5.77
C GLY A 80 9.04 21.30 6.79
N ASP A 81 8.36 22.37 6.41
CA ASP A 81 8.03 23.51 7.26
C ASP A 81 6.60 23.46 7.83
N GLY A 82 5.92 22.32 7.72
CA GLY A 82 4.52 22.16 8.15
C GLY A 82 3.50 22.75 7.17
N MET A 83 3.98 23.30 6.04
CA MET A 83 3.17 23.71 4.90
C MET A 83 3.07 22.59 3.86
N LEU A 84 1.92 22.53 3.19
CA LEU A 84 1.68 21.61 2.08
C LEU A 84 2.38 22.11 0.83
N ASP A 85 3.05 21.20 0.12
CA ASP A 85 3.61 21.49 -1.19
C ASP A 85 2.51 21.30 -2.25
N LEU A 86 1.82 22.39 -2.59
CA LEU A 86 0.71 22.37 -3.56
C LEU A 86 1.19 22.07 -4.99
N ASP A 87 2.49 22.26 -5.26
CA ASP A 87 3.11 21.99 -6.56
C ASP A 87 3.53 20.51 -6.74
N ASP A 88 3.61 19.72 -5.67
CA ASP A 88 3.91 18.28 -5.71
C ASP A 88 2.65 17.46 -5.35
N VAL A 89 2.34 16.45 -6.15
CA VAL A 89 1.21 15.55 -5.92
C VAL A 89 1.74 14.12 -5.86
N ARG A 90 1.49 13.45 -4.74
CA ARG A 90 1.90 12.06 -4.53
C ARG A 90 0.70 11.15 -4.38
N SER A 91 0.87 9.91 -4.83
CA SER A 91 -0.11 8.85 -4.65
C SER A 91 0.29 7.93 -3.50
N LEU A 92 -0.69 7.53 -2.69
CA LEU A 92 -0.59 6.48 -1.71
C LEU A 92 -1.61 5.40 -2.06
N VAL A 93 -1.11 4.25 -2.51
CA VAL A 93 -1.93 3.06 -2.75
C VAL A 93 -2.13 2.32 -1.44
N LEU A 94 -3.38 2.14 -1.03
CA LEU A 94 -3.76 1.24 0.04
C LEU A 94 -4.09 -0.15 -0.54
N PRO A 95 -3.72 -1.23 0.17
CA PRO A 95 -4.14 -2.58 -0.21
C PRO A 95 -5.67 -2.72 -0.13
N ALA A 96 -6.19 -3.82 -0.67
CA ALA A 96 -7.59 -4.18 -0.48
C ALA A 96 -7.90 -4.34 1.01
N LEU A 97 -8.89 -3.60 1.49
CA LEU A 97 -9.37 -3.60 2.88
C LEU A 97 -10.79 -4.16 2.89
N ASP A 98 -11.17 -4.89 3.94
CA ASP A 98 -12.53 -5.46 4.05
C ASP A 98 -13.64 -4.40 3.95
N GLU A 99 -13.43 -3.20 4.53
CA GLU A 99 -14.40 -2.11 4.57
C GLU A 99 -14.00 -0.93 3.66
N GLN A 100 -13.57 -1.22 2.44
CA GLN A 100 -13.03 -0.21 1.53
C GLN A 100 -14.04 0.86 1.10
N ASP A 101 -15.30 0.49 0.85
CA ASP A 101 -16.37 1.44 0.49
C ASP A 101 -16.66 2.43 1.63
N ALA A 102 -16.68 1.93 2.87
CA ALA A 102 -16.89 2.76 4.06
C ALA A 102 -15.71 3.73 4.27
N LEU A 103 -14.48 3.25 4.06
CA LEU A 103 -13.29 4.08 4.11
C LEU A 103 -13.29 5.15 3.00
N GLN A 104 -13.63 4.77 1.76
CA GLN A 104 -13.71 5.71 0.65
C GLN A 104 -14.73 6.81 0.95
N SER A 105 -15.95 6.45 1.37
CA SER A 105 -17.02 7.40 1.71
C SER A 105 -16.59 8.35 2.83
N TYR A 106 -15.91 7.82 3.86
CA TYR A 106 -15.38 8.62 4.96
C TYR A 106 -14.31 9.61 4.49
N LEU A 107 -13.42 9.18 3.59
CA LEU A 107 -12.33 10.01 3.10
C LEU A 107 -12.80 11.05 2.09
N GLU A 108 -13.75 10.72 1.22
CA GLU A 108 -14.40 11.67 0.32
C GLU A 108 -15.09 12.79 1.10
N ALA A 109 -15.75 12.48 2.22
CA ALA A 109 -16.34 13.47 3.11
C ALA A 109 -15.30 14.38 3.80
N GLN A 110 -14.03 14.00 3.80
CA GLN A 110 -12.92 14.79 4.36
C GLN A 110 -12.08 15.52 3.30
N VAL A 111 -12.32 15.29 2.01
CA VAL A 111 -11.64 16.04 0.95
C VAL A 111 -12.12 17.49 1.04
N PRO A 112 -11.21 18.48 1.20
CA PRO A 112 -11.59 19.88 1.18
C PRO A 112 -12.13 20.23 -0.22
N ALA A 113 -13.34 20.82 -0.25
CA ALA A 113 -14.01 21.29 -1.46
C ALA A 113 -13.29 22.49 -2.11
#